data_AF-A0A2M7U6G5-F1
#
_entry.id   AF-A0A2M7U6G5-F1
#
_cell.length_a   1.000
_cell.length_b   1.000
_cell.length_c   1.000
_cell.angle_alpha   90.00
_cell.angle_beta   90.00
_cell.angle_gamma   90.00
#
_symmetry.space_group_name_H-M   'P 1'
#
loop_
_entity.id
_entity.type
_entity.pdbx_description
1 polymer ?
#
loop_
_entity_poly.entity_id
_entity_poly.type
_entity_poly.pdbx_seq_one_letter_code
_entity_poly.pdbx_strand_id
1 'polypeptide(L)'
;GFYSALISRARIKKSLEDPSWDLHIGDGFPTIGFLPQSWSPNSDTEQFFDEENQKHYDLYNVSYLVLPIDKKPPQFARLIVKKGRFSLYKVDSESWFTLGKSSLEVMTKKNNLVNITHLWFYSPMFVNKDYPVIVLNNEKFAFVDRTIIMSDQNSYDDNRVIWRENPLFVNQKKFEQTLVNKVEKKLAQGYSVSFKLKNQCTNCILILKQTFHPNWQILVNGKKQAAFPVFPFYIGIRLNSPGDYQIIATYKPSTFKTILLVSGVLIFIFAFKKISKL
;
A
#
# COMPACT_ATOMS: atom_id res chain seq x y z
N GLY A 1 17.49 7.70 -25.26
CA GLY A 1 16.36 6.81 -24.98
C GLY A 1 16.68 5.67 -24.02
N PHE A 2 17.24 5.94 -22.83
CA PHE A 2 17.54 4.90 -21.81
C PHE A 2 16.91 5.16 -20.42
N TYR A 3 16.20 6.28 -20.22
CA TYR A 3 15.64 6.66 -18.91
C TYR A 3 14.19 6.21 -18.67
N SER A 4 13.49 5.69 -19.70
CA SER A 4 12.07 5.33 -19.61
C SER A 4 11.81 4.03 -18.83
N ALA A 5 12.73 3.06 -18.87
CA ALA A 5 12.48 1.73 -18.29
C ALA A 5 12.55 1.70 -16.75
N LEU A 6 13.41 2.54 -16.14
CA LEU A 6 13.65 2.58 -14.69
C LEU A 6 12.50 3.19 -13.88
N ILE A 7 11.67 4.01 -14.52
CA ILE A 7 10.57 4.72 -13.84
C ILE A 7 9.31 3.84 -13.74
N SER A 8 9.24 2.75 -14.52
CA SER A 8 8.08 1.83 -14.51
C SER A 8 7.86 1.07 -13.19
N ARG A 9 8.83 1.09 -12.27
CA ARG A 9 8.83 0.29 -11.03
C ARG A 9 8.57 1.06 -9.73
N ALA A 10 8.59 2.39 -9.75
CA ALA A 10 8.73 3.20 -8.52
C ALA A 10 7.77 4.39 -8.47
N ARG A 11 7.39 4.82 -7.26
CA ARG A 11 6.73 6.12 -7.06
C ARG A 11 7.73 7.24 -6.85
N ILE A 12 7.39 8.41 -7.38
CA ILE A 12 8.13 9.66 -7.25
C ILE A 12 7.42 10.52 -6.21
N LYS A 13 8.15 10.98 -5.18
CA LYS A 13 7.71 12.09 -4.33
C LYS A 13 8.39 13.37 -4.79
N LYS A 14 7.63 14.45 -4.90
CA LYS A 14 8.14 15.77 -5.23
C LYS A 14 7.89 16.69 -3.98
N SER A 15 8.73 17.70 -3.72
CA SER A 15 8.69 18.63 -2.55
C SER A 15 7.48 19.59 -2.45
N LEU A 16 6.55 19.40 -1.50
CA LEU A 16 5.24 20.05 -1.24
C LEU A 16 5.02 21.60 -1.40
N GLU A 17 6.01 22.43 -1.71
CA GLU A 17 5.91 23.90 -1.58
C GLU A 17 5.68 24.71 -2.89
N ASP A 18 5.55 24.07 -4.06
CA ASP A 18 5.40 24.79 -5.34
C ASP A 18 4.07 24.46 -6.07
N PRO A 19 3.14 25.41 -6.32
CA PRO A 19 1.81 25.17 -6.92
C PRO A 19 1.81 24.50 -8.33
N SER A 20 2.96 24.20 -8.91
CA SER A 20 3.12 23.38 -10.12
C SER A 20 2.88 21.86 -9.96
N TRP A 21 2.42 21.39 -8.78
CA TRP A 21 2.09 19.97 -8.49
C TRP A 21 1.14 19.31 -9.50
N ASP A 22 0.10 20.04 -9.89
CA ASP A 22 -1.00 19.50 -10.71
C ASP A 22 -0.58 19.19 -12.15
N LEU A 23 0.50 19.80 -12.64
CA LEU A 23 0.89 19.69 -14.04
C LEU A 23 1.58 18.38 -14.43
N HIS A 24 2.06 17.58 -13.46
CA HIS A 24 2.91 16.42 -13.76
C HIS A 24 2.36 15.05 -13.36
N ILE A 25 1.20 14.99 -12.72
CA ILE A 25 0.49 13.72 -12.49
C ILE A 25 -0.02 13.16 -13.84
N GLY A 26 -0.15 14.02 -14.87
CA GLY A 26 -0.58 13.66 -16.23
C GLY A 26 0.47 12.97 -17.12
N ASP A 27 1.75 12.98 -16.76
CA ASP A 27 2.85 12.50 -17.64
C ASP A 27 3.07 10.96 -17.58
N GLY A 28 2.18 10.23 -16.89
CA GLY A 28 2.23 8.76 -16.82
C GLY A 28 3.25 8.17 -15.83
N PHE A 29 3.90 9.01 -15.02
CA PHE A 29 4.80 8.54 -13.96
C PHE A 29 4.03 8.25 -12.66
N PRO A 30 4.28 7.12 -11.99
CA PRO A 30 3.70 6.88 -10.67
C PRO A 30 4.23 7.93 -9.68
N THR A 31 3.34 8.72 -9.08
CA THR A 31 3.68 9.71 -8.06
C THR A 31 3.03 9.36 -6.73
N ILE A 32 3.52 9.98 -5.65
CA ILE A 32 2.81 10.08 -4.38
C ILE A 32 2.63 11.55 -4.06
N GLY A 33 1.45 11.91 -3.56
CA GLY A 33 1.08 13.26 -3.23
C GLY A 33 -0.32 13.29 -2.63
N PHE A 34 -0.52 14.15 -1.64
CA PHE A 34 -1.84 14.34 -1.06
C PHE A 34 -2.75 15.03 -2.07
N LEU A 35 -3.73 14.30 -2.59
CA LEU A 35 -4.83 14.86 -3.35
C LEU A 35 -6.03 14.96 -2.38
N PRO A 36 -6.54 16.16 -2.07
CA PRO A 36 -7.66 16.38 -1.14
C PRO A 36 -8.95 15.61 -1.47
N GLN A 37 -9.03 14.96 -2.64
CA GLN A 37 -10.19 14.22 -3.13
C GLN A 37 -9.92 12.72 -3.37
N SER A 38 -8.84 12.17 -2.81
CA SER A 38 -8.57 10.73 -2.91
C SER A 38 -9.38 9.96 -1.85
N TRP A 39 -10.48 9.33 -2.27
CA TRP A 39 -11.43 8.58 -1.42
C TRP A 39 -10.93 7.19 -0.94
N SER A 40 -9.62 7.01 -0.78
CA SER A 40 -9.04 5.73 -0.36
C SER A 40 -8.66 5.76 1.12
N PRO A 41 -8.84 4.68 1.90
CA PRO A 41 -8.37 4.68 3.29
C PRO A 41 -6.84 4.89 3.42
N ASN A 42 -6.06 4.60 2.38
CA ASN A 42 -4.61 4.82 2.40
C ASN A 42 -4.22 6.30 2.27
N SER A 43 -5.00 7.13 1.56
CA SER A 43 -4.66 8.54 1.38
C SER A 43 -4.75 9.34 2.68
N ASP A 44 -5.67 8.98 3.57
CA ASP A 44 -5.75 9.56 4.92
C ASP A 44 -4.49 9.25 5.75
N THR A 45 -3.74 8.20 5.42
CA THR A 45 -2.52 7.83 6.16
C THR A 45 -1.26 8.44 5.54
N GLU A 46 -1.30 8.80 4.25
CA GLU A 46 -0.18 9.45 3.55
C GLU A 46 0.19 10.81 4.16
N GLN A 47 -0.75 11.47 4.84
CA GLN A 47 -0.48 12.71 5.58
C GLN A 47 0.54 12.53 6.73
N PHE A 48 0.72 11.30 7.23
CA PHE A 48 1.67 10.98 8.29
C PHE A 48 3.07 10.65 7.76
N PHE A 49 3.32 10.85 6.46
CA PHE A 49 4.63 10.62 5.87
C PHE A 49 5.67 11.62 6.40
N ASP A 50 6.52 11.13 7.30
CA ASP A 50 7.80 11.77 7.66
C ASP A 50 8.85 11.60 6.53
N GLU A 51 9.37 12.73 6.03
CA GLU A 51 10.35 12.81 4.95
C GLU A 51 11.78 12.45 5.37
N GLU A 52 12.06 12.45 6.67
CA GLU A 52 13.36 12.08 7.23
C GLU A 52 13.42 10.60 7.62
N ASN A 53 12.29 9.88 7.57
CA ASN A 53 12.22 8.47 7.93
C ASN A 53 12.24 7.55 6.70
N GLN A 54 13.36 6.87 6.46
CA GLN A 54 13.53 5.94 5.35
C GLN A 54 12.43 4.86 5.28
N LYS A 55 11.91 4.41 6.43
CA LYS A 55 10.88 3.35 6.46
C LYS A 55 9.57 3.79 5.83
N HIS A 56 9.26 5.09 5.81
CA HIS A 56 8.07 5.60 5.12
C HIS A 56 8.24 5.53 3.60
N TYR A 57 9.44 5.80 3.09
CA TYR A 57 9.76 5.60 1.67
C TYR A 57 9.59 4.14 1.27
N ASP A 58 10.03 3.22 2.13
CA ASP A 58 9.77 1.79 1.97
C ASP A 58 8.27 1.48 1.96
N LEU A 59 7.53 1.91 2.98
CA LEU A 59 6.10 1.63 3.15
C LEU A 59 5.27 2.03 1.92
N TYR A 60 5.59 3.19 1.33
CA TYR A 60 4.85 3.73 0.18
C TYR A 60 5.48 3.41 -1.18
N ASN A 61 6.59 2.67 -1.20
CA ASN A 61 7.35 2.36 -2.41
C ASN A 61 7.80 3.63 -3.17
N VAL A 62 8.29 4.62 -2.43
CA VAL A 62 8.89 5.85 -2.96
C VAL A 62 10.37 5.58 -3.19
N SER A 63 10.78 5.46 -4.45
CA SER A 63 12.19 5.19 -4.80
C SER A 63 12.90 6.36 -5.45
N TYR A 64 12.18 7.46 -5.72
CA TYR A 64 12.74 8.65 -6.33
C TYR A 64 12.19 9.92 -5.68
N LEU A 65 13.08 10.90 -5.53
CA LEU A 65 12.77 12.23 -5.04
C LEU A 65 13.15 13.27 -6.07
N VAL A 66 12.26 14.23 -6.31
CA VAL A 66 12.61 15.45 -7.05
C VAL A 66 12.51 16.61 -6.08
N LEU A 67 13.65 17.24 -5.84
CA LEU A 67 13.77 18.37 -4.91
C LEU A 67 14.34 19.58 -5.66
N PRO A 68 13.88 20.80 -5.33
CA PRO A 68 14.60 22.02 -5.64
C PRO A 68 16.07 21.97 -5.20
N ILE A 69 16.96 22.66 -5.91
CA ILE A 69 18.42 22.64 -5.62
C ILE A 69 18.79 23.21 -4.25
N ASP A 70 17.93 24.03 -3.66
CA ASP A 70 18.04 24.67 -2.36
C ASP A 70 17.45 23.83 -1.20
N LYS A 71 16.70 22.77 -1.52
CA LYS A 71 16.18 21.83 -0.52
C LYS A 71 17.21 20.74 -0.21
N LYS A 72 17.52 20.56 1.08
CA LYS A 72 18.41 19.48 1.54
C LYS A 72 17.69 18.12 1.42
N PRO A 73 18.28 17.12 0.74
CA PRO A 73 17.71 15.77 0.68
C PRO A 73 17.89 15.04 2.02
N PRO A 74 17.06 14.02 2.31
CA PRO A 74 17.29 13.15 3.46
C PRO A 74 18.60 12.36 3.28
N GLN A 75 19.25 11.99 4.40
CA GLN A 75 20.61 11.44 4.40
C GLN A 75 20.77 10.15 3.57
N PHE A 76 19.70 9.34 3.46
CA PHE A 76 19.69 8.08 2.70
C PHE A 76 19.44 8.27 1.19
N ALA A 77 19.13 9.48 0.73
CA ALA A 77 18.87 9.75 -0.67
C ALA A 77 20.17 9.95 -1.46
N ARG A 78 20.30 9.23 -2.58
CA ARG A 78 21.48 9.27 -3.46
C ARG A 78 21.21 10.12 -4.68
N LEU A 79 21.99 11.17 -4.88
CA LEU A 79 21.85 12.04 -6.06
C LEU A 79 22.08 11.24 -7.35
N ILE A 80 21.16 11.37 -8.31
CA ILE A 80 21.29 10.81 -9.65
C ILE A 80 21.73 11.88 -10.63
N VAL A 81 21.01 13.01 -10.65
CA VAL A 81 21.25 14.10 -11.60
C VAL A 81 20.76 15.43 -11.04
N LYS A 82 21.48 16.51 -11.37
CA LYS A 82 21.03 17.89 -11.20
C LYS A 82 20.78 18.48 -12.58
N LYS A 83 19.60 19.07 -12.79
CA LYS A 83 19.26 19.72 -14.07
C LYS A 83 18.35 20.92 -13.83
N GLY A 84 18.81 22.09 -14.25
CA GLY A 84 18.10 23.35 -14.00
C GLY A 84 17.90 23.58 -12.51
N ARG A 85 16.65 23.86 -12.10
CA ARG A 85 16.27 24.16 -10.72
C ARG A 85 16.01 22.93 -9.85
N PHE A 86 16.15 21.71 -10.39
CA PHE A 86 15.80 20.48 -9.70
C PHE A 86 16.94 19.47 -9.64
N SER A 87 16.93 18.68 -8.57
CA SER A 87 17.78 17.53 -8.35
C SER A 87 16.92 16.26 -8.22
N LEU A 88 17.30 15.21 -8.94
CA LEU A 88 16.70 13.89 -8.84
C LEU A 88 17.56 13.00 -7.94
N TYR A 89 16.95 12.42 -6.93
CA TYR A 89 17.59 11.47 -6.02
C TYR A 89 16.91 10.10 -6.11
N LYS A 90 17.68 9.05 -5.81
CA LYS A 90 17.22 7.68 -5.63
C LYS A 90 17.18 7.36 -4.14
N VAL A 91 16.12 6.67 -3.72
CA VAL A 91 15.98 6.08 -2.39
C VAL A 91 15.83 4.57 -2.56
N ASP A 92 16.50 3.80 -1.70
CA ASP A 92 16.33 2.35 -1.69
C ASP A 92 14.97 1.99 -1.12
N SER A 93 14.23 1.14 -1.84
CA SER A 93 12.91 0.68 -1.43
C SER A 93 12.71 -0.81 -1.71
N GLU A 94 11.95 -1.50 -0.85
CA GLU A 94 11.60 -2.92 -1.04
C GLU A 94 10.69 -3.21 -2.25
N SER A 95 10.27 -2.18 -2.99
CA SER A 95 9.38 -2.26 -4.14
C SER A 95 7.94 -2.68 -3.77
N TRP A 96 7.19 -3.33 -4.65
CA TRP A 96 5.73 -3.50 -4.49
C TRP A 96 5.34 -4.47 -3.38
N PHE A 97 6.14 -5.52 -3.16
CA PHE A 97 5.88 -6.50 -2.11
C PHE A 97 6.85 -6.32 -0.95
N THR A 98 6.37 -6.51 0.28
CA THR A 98 7.23 -6.59 1.46
C THR A 98 6.83 -7.78 2.30
N LEU A 99 7.83 -8.41 2.93
CA LEU A 99 7.60 -9.50 3.88
C LEU A 99 7.44 -8.90 5.27
N GLY A 100 6.43 -9.35 6.00
CA GLY A 100 6.22 -9.01 7.39
C GLY A 100 5.55 -10.14 8.15
N LYS A 101 5.03 -9.80 9.32
CA LYS A 101 4.18 -10.65 10.15
C LYS A 101 2.91 -9.90 10.52
N SER A 102 1.92 -10.62 11.05
CA SER A 102 0.81 -10.01 11.78
C SER A 102 0.64 -10.70 13.12
N SER A 103 0.83 -9.97 14.21
CA SER A 103 0.64 -10.50 15.58
C SER A 103 -0.72 -10.19 16.19
N LEU A 104 -1.49 -9.24 15.62
CA LEU A 104 -2.81 -8.88 16.11
C LEU A 104 -3.75 -8.45 14.98
N GLU A 105 -5.04 -8.44 15.29
CA GLU A 105 -6.10 -7.90 14.45
C GLU A 105 -6.69 -6.65 15.08
N VAL A 106 -7.09 -5.69 14.26
CA VAL A 106 -7.84 -4.51 14.66
C VAL A 106 -9.21 -4.57 14.01
N MET A 107 -10.22 -4.84 14.84
CA MET A 107 -11.62 -4.80 14.45
C MET A 107 -12.09 -3.36 14.48
N THR A 108 -12.48 -2.83 13.32
CA THR A 108 -12.81 -1.42 13.17
C THR A 108 -13.70 -1.16 11.96
N LYS A 109 -14.34 0.01 11.93
CA LYS A 109 -15.00 0.53 10.73
C LYS A 109 -13.99 1.29 9.88
N LYS A 110 -14.21 1.38 8.57
CA LYS A 110 -13.31 2.08 7.65
C LYS A 110 -13.02 3.54 8.06
N ASN A 111 -14.01 4.23 8.62
CA ASN A 111 -13.90 5.63 9.06
C ASN A 111 -13.16 5.82 10.40
N ASN A 112 -12.90 4.75 11.15
CA ASN A 112 -12.24 4.81 12.46
C ASN A 112 -10.74 4.43 12.39
N LEU A 113 -10.22 4.16 11.20
CA LEU A 113 -8.91 3.53 11.00
C LEU A 113 -7.72 4.52 11.11
N VAL A 114 -7.94 5.79 10.78
CA VAL A 114 -6.84 6.75 10.55
C VAL A 114 -5.96 6.97 11.78
N ASN A 115 -6.52 7.13 12.98
CA ASN A 115 -5.74 7.44 14.18
C ASN A 115 -5.03 6.22 14.75
N ILE A 116 -5.68 5.04 14.74
CA ILE A 116 -5.00 3.81 15.17
C ILE A 116 -3.86 3.44 14.21
N THR A 117 -4.02 3.74 12.91
CA THR A 117 -2.95 3.60 11.92
C THR A 117 -1.85 4.63 12.14
N HIS A 118 -2.19 5.88 12.48
CA HIS A 118 -1.21 6.88 12.86
C HIS A 118 -0.33 6.40 14.02
N LEU A 119 -0.94 5.86 15.08
CA LEU A 119 -0.21 5.29 16.22
C LEU A 119 0.68 4.10 15.83
N TRP A 120 0.30 3.33 14.81
CA TRP A 120 1.12 2.23 14.32
C TRP A 120 2.44 2.72 13.71
N PHE A 121 2.44 3.82 12.94
CA PHE A 121 3.65 4.39 12.31
C PHE A 121 4.76 4.65 13.33
N TYR A 122 4.36 5.07 14.53
CA TYR A 122 5.27 5.41 15.62
C TYR A 122 5.42 4.29 16.67
N SER A 123 4.92 3.10 16.39
CA SER A 123 4.99 1.95 17.29
C SER A 123 6.18 1.03 16.99
N PRO A 124 6.62 0.21 17.97
CA PRO A 124 7.58 -0.86 17.71
C PRO A 124 7.11 -1.87 16.65
N MET A 125 5.80 -1.99 16.40
CA MET A 125 5.24 -2.89 15.40
C MET A 125 5.68 -2.53 13.98
N PHE A 126 5.57 -1.25 13.60
CA PHE A 126 5.99 -0.78 12.28
C PHE A 126 7.48 -1.00 12.06
N VAL A 127 8.30 -0.66 13.06
CA VAL A 127 9.75 -0.86 13.05
C VAL A 127 10.12 -2.31 12.80
N ASN A 128 9.33 -3.25 13.34
CA ASN A 128 9.52 -4.71 13.25
C ASN A 128 8.69 -5.39 12.15
N LYS A 129 8.18 -4.64 11.17
CA LYS A 129 7.36 -5.18 10.05
C LYS A 129 6.18 -6.03 10.49
N ASP A 130 5.58 -5.66 11.61
CA ASP A 130 4.34 -6.24 12.11
C ASP A 130 3.18 -5.37 11.63
N TYR A 131 2.38 -5.90 10.72
CA TYR A 131 1.28 -5.23 10.06
C TYR A 131 -0.03 -5.81 10.58
N PRO A 132 -0.73 -5.14 11.52
CA PRO A 132 -2.02 -5.60 12.01
C PRO A 132 -3.01 -5.89 10.88
N VAL A 133 -3.75 -6.99 11.02
CA VAL A 133 -4.88 -7.29 10.14
C VAL A 133 -6.04 -6.36 10.47
N ILE A 134 -6.75 -5.90 9.46
CA ILE A 134 -7.93 -5.05 9.60
C ILE A 134 -9.17 -5.93 9.46
N VAL A 135 -10.05 -5.89 10.44
CA VAL A 135 -11.32 -6.62 10.41
C VAL A 135 -12.47 -5.62 10.28
N LEU A 136 -13.11 -5.61 9.10
CA LEU A 136 -14.18 -4.66 8.79
C LEU A 136 -15.60 -5.20 9.03
N ASN A 137 -15.80 -6.53 8.94
CA ASN A 137 -17.13 -7.17 8.91
C ASN A 137 -17.24 -8.32 9.94
N ASN A 138 -16.55 -8.24 11.08
CA ASN A 138 -16.46 -9.31 12.09
C ASN A 138 -15.91 -10.65 11.56
N GLU A 139 -15.26 -10.65 10.39
CA GLU A 139 -14.50 -11.79 9.88
C GLU A 139 -13.25 -11.98 10.74
N LYS A 140 -13.16 -13.09 11.48
CA LYS A 140 -11.97 -13.41 12.27
C LYS A 140 -10.93 -14.13 11.42
N PHE A 141 -9.66 -13.77 11.56
CA PHE A 141 -8.57 -14.48 10.90
C PHE A 141 -7.88 -15.42 11.88
N ALA A 142 -8.21 -16.71 11.82
CA ALA A 142 -7.77 -17.74 12.77
C ALA A 142 -6.24 -17.96 12.92
N PHE A 143 -5.39 -17.16 12.29
CA PHE A 143 -3.94 -17.18 12.47
C PHE A 143 -3.44 -16.10 13.42
N VAL A 144 -4.33 -15.33 14.03
CA VAL A 144 -3.98 -14.27 14.96
C VAL A 144 -4.85 -14.36 16.21
N ASP A 145 -4.20 -14.37 17.38
CA ASP A 145 -4.89 -14.69 18.64
C ASP A 145 -5.27 -13.45 19.48
N ARG A 146 -4.79 -12.26 19.07
CA ARG A 146 -5.06 -11.00 19.77
C ARG A 146 -5.89 -10.08 18.89
N THR A 147 -6.98 -9.57 19.44
CA THR A 147 -7.86 -8.60 18.78
C THR A 147 -7.93 -7.32 19.60
N ILE A 148 -7.84 -6.18 18.93
CA ILE A 148 -8.19 -4.85 19.46
C ILE A 148 -9.52 -4.47 18.81
N ILE A 149 -10.50 -4.07 19.60
CA ILE A 149 -11.81 -3.66 19.09
C ILE A 149 -11.95 -2.15 19.23
N MET A 150 -11.97 -1.45 18.09
CA MET A 150 -12.19 -0.01 18.04
C MET A 150 -13.68 0.30 18.21
N SER A 151 -14.03 1.10 19.22
CA SER A 151 -15.40 1.61 19.39
C SER A 151 -15.65 2.86 18.54
N ASP A 152 -14.64 3.73 18.41
CA ASP A 152 -14.64 4.92 17.56
C ASP A 152 -13.24 5.20 16.99
N GLN A 153 -12.97 6.41 16.50
CA GLN A 153 -11.66 6.78 15.93
C GLN A 153 -10.56 6.93 17.00
N ASN A 154 -10.91 7.18 18.26
CA ASN A 154 -10.02 7.50 19.38
C ASN A 154 -10.12 6.51 20.55
N SER A 155 -11.02 5.55 20.49
CA SER A 155 -11.32 4.65 21.61
C SER A 155 -11.30 3.18 21.20
N TYR A 156 -10.82 2.31 22.10
CA TYR A 156 -10.78 0.86 21.95
C TYR A 156 -11.16 0.16 23.26
N ASP A 157 -11.50 -1.14 23.20
CA ASP A 157 -11.74 -2.07 24.34
C ASP A 157 -12.27 -1.39 25.62
N ASP A 158 -13.60 -1.31 25.77
CA ASP A 158 -14.26 -0.65 26.91
C ASP A 158 -13.91 0.85 27.07
N ASN A 159 -13.91 1.59 25.95
CA ASN A 159 -13.73 3.06 25.87
C ASN A 159 -12.39 3.59 26.39
N ARG A 160 -11.32 2.79 26.32
CA ARG A 160 -9.96 3.27 26.54
C ARG A 160 -9.53 4.20 25.41
N VAL A 161 -8.89 5.32 25.75
CA VAL A 161 -8.46 6.33 24.77
C VAL A 161 -7.08 5.97 24.22
N ILE A 162 -6.97 5.78 22.90
CA ILE A 162 -5.74 5.33 22.22
C ILE A 162 -4.54 6.28 22.43
N TRP A 163 -4.80 7.56 22.68
CA TRP A 163 -3.76 8.58 22.90
C TRP A 163 -3.20 8.56 24.33
N ARG A 164 -3.97 8.02 25.28
CA ARG A 164 -3.50 7.82 26.67
C ARG A 164 -2.80 6.48 26.82
N GLU A 165 -3.34 5.45 26.17
CA GLU A 165 -2.81 4.10 26.16
C GLU A 165 -2.78 3.60 24.71
N ASN A 166 -1.60 3.52 24.09
CA ASN A 166 -1.48 3.03 22.73
C ASN A 166 -1.48 1.48 22.75
N PRO A 167 -2.55 0.81 22.26
CA PRO A 167 -2.65 -0.65 22.35
C PRO A 167 -1.66 -1.41 21.45
N LEU A 168 -1.00 -0.68 20.53
CA LEU A 168 0.02 -1.18 19.61
C LEU A 168 1.44 -1.07 20.19
N PHE A 169 1.62 -0.39 21.32
CA PHE A 169 2.92 -0.28 21.98
C PHE A 169 3.22 -1.53 22.82
N VAL A 170 3.47 -2.65 22.12
CA VAL A 170 3.80 -3.93 22.75
C VAL A 170 5.23 -4.34 22.45
N ASN A 171 5.80 -5.16 23.34
CA ASN A 171 7.14 -5.69 23.13
C ASN A 171 7.18 -6.57 21.87
N GLN A 172 8.14 -6.28 20.99
CA GLN A 172 8.24 -6.92 19.68
C GLN A 172 9.53 -7.71 19.58
N LYS A 173 9.41 -9.01 19.32
CA LYS A 173 10.54 -9.79 18.83
C LYS A 173 10.92 -9.29 17.44
N LYS A 174 12.22 -9.05 17.25
CA LYS A 174 12.79 -8.64 15.97
C LYS A 174 12.35 -9.60 14.87
N PHE A 175 11.89 -9.03 13.76
CA PHE A 175 11.54 -9.82 12.58
C PHE A 175 12.79 -10.06 11.73
N GLU A 176 13.23 -11.33 11.66
CA GLU A 176 14.52 -11.70 11.04
C GLU A 176 14.35 -12.45 9.70
N GLN A 177 13.13 -12.57 9.22
CA GLN A 177 12.85 -13.31 8.00
C GLN A 177 13.25 -12.51 6.77
N THR A 178 13.82 -13.22 5.79
CA THR A 178 14.29 -12.61 4.55
C THR A 178 13.76 -13.37 3.34
N LEU A 179 13.42 -12.59 2.31
CA LEU A 179 13.10 -13.12 0.99
C LEU A 179 14.38 -13.29 0.19
N VAL A 180 14.54 -14.44 -0.46
CA VAL A 180 15.70 -14.70 -1.32
C VAL A 180 15.25 -14.85 -2.77
N ASN A 181 16.08 -14.40 -3.71
CA ASN A 181 15.82 -14.43 -5.15
C ASN A 181 14.48 -13.79 -5.52
N LYS A 182 14.16 -12.68 -4.86
CA LYS A 182 12.92 -11.96 -5.07
C LYS A 182 12.91 -11.30 -6.46
N VAL A 183 11.97 -11.71 -7.31
CA VAL A 183 11.77 -11.15 -8.65
C VAL A 183 10.33 -10.68 -8.78
N GLU A 184 10.15 -9.39 -9.04
CA GLU A 184 8.83 -8.77 -9.18
C GLU A 184 8.58 -8.30 -10.62
N LYS A 185 7.31 -8.33 -11.02
CA LYS A 185 6.85 -7.82 -12.31
C LYS A 185 5.49 -7.16 -12.17
N LYS A 186 5.34 -5.97 -12.78
CA LYS A 186 4.05 -5.33 -13.01
C LYS A 186 3.36 -6.01 -14.19
N LEU A 187 2.10 -6.37 -14.02
CA LEU A 187 1.21 -6.92 -15.04
C LEU A 187 0.24 -5.84 -15.51
N ALA A 188 -0.46 -6.07 -16.62
CA ALA A 188 -1.45 -5.11 -17.14
C ALA A 188 -2.57 -4.79 -16.13
N GLN A 189 -2.98 -5.79 -15.34
CA GLN A 189 -4.08 -5.69 -14.36
C GLN A 189 -3.66 -6.13 -12.96
N GLY A 190 -2.36 -6.06 -12.64
CA GLY A 190 -1.88 -6.61 -11.38
C GLY A 190 -0.38 -6.66 -11.21
N TYR A 191 0.07 -7.54 -10.32
CA TYR A 191 1.46 -7.69 -9.93
C TYR A 191 1.78 -9.18 -9.73
N SER A 192 3.02 -9.57 -10.03
CA SER A 192 3.52 -10.89 -9.71
C SER A 192 4.86 -10.80 -8.99
N VAL A 193 5.11 -11.76 -8.10
CA VAL A 193 6.40 -11.91 -7.44
C VAL A 193 6.75 -13.38 -7.27
N SER A 194 8.01 -13.71 -7.51
CA SER A 194 8.59 -15.01 -7.19
C SER A 194 9.72 -14.83 -6.17
N PHE A 195 9.80 -15.70 -5.18
CA PHE A 195 10.85 -15.67 -4.15
C PHE A 195 10.95 -17.01 -3.42
N LYS A 196 12.00 -17.17 -2.62
CA LYS A 196 12.16 -18.25 -1.65
C LYS A 196 12.07 -17.73 -0.21
N LEU A 197 11.20 -18.32 0.59
CA LEU A 197 11.13 -18.12 2.04
C LEU A 197 11.98 -19.19 2.72
N LYS A 198 13.08 -18.77 3.37
CA LYS A 198 14.08 -19.70 3.91
C LYS A 198 13.64 -20.44 5.17
N ASN A 199 13.21 -19.69 6.18
CA ASN A 199 12.98 -20.24 7.52
C ASN A 199 11.48 -20.29 7.82
N GLN A 200 11.12 -21.17 8.76
CA GLN A 200 9.76 -21.20 9.29
C GLN A 200 9.47 -19.89 10.02
N CYS A 201 8.27 -19.37 9.80
CA CYS A 201 7.83 -18.12 10.37
C CYS A 201 6.36 -18.25 10.76
N THR A 202 6.07 -17.99 12.03
CA THR A 202 4.71 -17.91 12.54
C THR A 202 4.07 -16.60 12.11
N ASN A 203 2.87 -16.68 11.55
CA ASN A 203 2.06 -15.54 11.12
C ASN A 203 2.73 -14.64 10.08
N CYS A 204 3.63 -15.21 9.27
CA CYS A 204 4.23 -14.49 8.16
C CYS A 204 3.19 -14.16 7.08
N ILE A 205 3.28 -12.93 6.59
CA ILE A 205 2.45 -12.43 5.52
C ILE A 205 3.31 -11.72 4.50
N LEU A 206 2.94 -11.85 3.23
CA LEU A 206 3.42 -10.99 2.18
C LEU A 206 2.42 -9.85 2.00
N ILE A 207 2.92 -8.62 2.01
CA ILE A 207 2.11 -7.41 1.83
C ILE A 207 2.34 -6.90 0.42
N LEU A 208 1.27 -6.76 -0.37
CA LEU A 208 1.27 -5.97 -1.60
C LEU A 208 0.85 -4.54 -1.25
N LYS A 209 1.73 -3.58 -1.53
CA LYS A 209 1.55 -2.13 -1.25
C LYS A 209 0.57 -1.48 -2.24
N GLN A 210 -0.64 -2.00 -2.26
CA GLN A 210 -1.80 -1.54 -3.03
C GLN A 210 -3.01 -1.54 -2.10
N THR A 211 -3.94 -0.61 -2.32
CA THR A 211 -5.17 -0.51 -1.52
C THR A 211 -5.99 -1.79 -1.62
N PHE A 212 -6.35 -2.34 -0.45
CA PHE A 212 -7.20 -3.51 -0.38
C PHE A 212 -8.58 -3.24 -0.97
N HIS A 213 -9.07 -4.25 -1.71
CA HIS A 213 -10.43 -4.33 -2.19
C HIS A 213 -10.81 -5.81 -2.29
N PRO A 214 -12.05 -6.21 -1.97
CA PRO A 214 -12.51 -7.61 -2.10
C PRO A 214 -12.39 -8.24 -3.49
N ASN A 215 -12.07 -7.46 -4.52
CA ASN A 215 -12.02 -7.89 -5.91
C ASN A 215 -10.60 -8.27 -6.35
N TRP A 216 -9.61 -8.11 -5.47
CA TRP A 216 -8.28 -8.65 -5.69
C TRP A 216 -8.33 -10.17 -5.66
N GLN A 217 -7.82 -10.79 -6.72
CA GLN A 217 -7.67 -12.22 -6.84
C GLN A 217 -6.20 -12.57 -6.67
N ILE A 218 -5.90 -13.35 -5.64
CA ILE A 218 -4.56 -13.81 -5.33
C ILE A 218 -4.43 -15.29 -5.70
N LEU A 219 -3.42 -15.61 -6.49
CA LEU A 219 -2.96 -16.97 -6.73
C LEU A 219 -1.60 -17.13 -6.04
N VAL A 220 -1.47 -18.15 -5.20
CA VAL A 220 -0.23 -18.57 -4.54
C VAL A 220 0.11 -19.96 -5.06
N ASN A 221 1.22 -20.08 -5.78
CA ASN A 221 1.63 -21.32 -6.45
C ASN A 221 0.50 -21.92 -7.32
N GLY A 222 -0.21 -21.06 -8.04
CA GLY A 222 -1.35 -21.42 -8.90
C GLY A 222 -2.68 -21.65 -8.16
N LYS A 223 -2.70 -21.72 -6.83
CA LYS A 223 -3.93 -21.93 -6.04
C LYS A 223 -4.51 -20.60 -5.57
N LYS A 224 -5.82 -20.43 -5.70
CA LYS A 224 -6.51 -19.23 -5.21
C LYS A 224 -6.42 -19.17 -3.69
N GLN A 225 -6.06 -18.00 -3.16
CA GLN A 225 -6.01 -17.74 -1.73
C GLN A 225 -6.73 -16.44 -1.40
N ALA A 226 -7.34 -16.37 -0.22
CA ALA A 226 -7.94 -15.13 0.28
C ALA A 226 -6.86 -14.08 0.58
N ALA A 227 -7.11 -12.86 0.11
CA ALA A 227 -6.40 -11.66 0.56
C ALA A 227 -7.20 -11.01 1.69
N PHE A 228 -6.50 -10.27 2.55
CA PHE A 228 -7.12 -9.54 3.65
C PHE A 228 -6.50 -8.15 3.80
N PRO A 229 -7.23 -7.17 4.34
CA PRO A 229 -6.67 -5.86 4.57
C PRO A 229 -5.71 -5.90 5.77
N VAL A 230 -4.57 -5.25 5.64
CA VAL A 230 -3.59 -5.02 6.72
C VAL A 230 -3.25 -3.55 6.78
N PHE A 231 -2.67 -3.08 7.88
CA PHE A 231 -2.25 -1.68 7.99
C PHE A 231 -1.29 -1.29 6.83
N PRO A 232 -1.33 -0.04 6.32
CA PRO A 232 -2.32 0.99 6.64
C PRO A 232 -3.70 0.77 5.98
N PHE A 233 -3.77 0.06 4.86
CA PHE A 233 -4.98 -0.55 4.25
C PHE A 233 -4.53 -1.34 3.01
N TYR A 234 -3.42 -2.06 3.16
CA TYR A 234 -2.76 -2.83 2.12
C TYR A 234 -3.30 -4.25 2.05
N ILE A 235 -2.86 -4.99 1.04
CA ILE A 235 -3.28 -6.36 0.81
C ILE A 235 -2.28 -7.31 1.47
N GLY A 236 -2.73 -8.04 2.49
CA GLY A 236 -2.01 -9.14 3.10
C GLY A 236 -2.31 -10.48 2.41
N ILE A 237 -1.27 -11.30 2.28
CA ILE A 237 -1.31 -12.65 1.74
C ILE A 237 -0.58 -13.55 2.72
N ARG A 238 -1.27 -14.52 3.32
CA ARG A 238 -0.66 -15.45 4.28
C ARG A 238 0.39 -16.34 3.61
N LEU A 239 1.54 -16.51 4.25
CA LEU A 239 2.56 -17.50 3.87
C LEU A 239 2.51 -18.65 4.86
N ASN A 240 2.09 -19.84 4.40
CA ASN A 240 1.81 -20.96 5.28
C ASN A 240 3.06 -21.77 5.70
N SER A 241 4.13 -21.76 4.90
CA SER A 241 5.30 -22.60 5.14
C SER A 241 6.56 -22.03 4.46
N PRO A 242 7.77 -22.43 4.87
CA PRO A 242 8.98 -22.20 4.07
C PRO A 242 8.84 -22.81 2.67
N GLY A 243 9.60 -22.27 1.72
CA GLY A 243 9.67 -22.80 0.35
C GLY A 243 9.63 -21.74 -0.72
N ASP A 244 9.48 -22.20 -1.96
CA ASP A 244 9.39 -21.37 -3.14
C ASP A 244 7.95 -20.89 -3.36
N TYR A 245 7.83 -19.60 -3.61
CA TYR A 245 6.57 -18.91 -3.81
C TYR A 245 6.54 -18.24 -5.18
N GLN A 246 5.43 -18.42 -5.87
CA GLN A 246 5.00 -17.64 -7.01
C GLN A 246 3.63 -17.06 -6.69
N ILE A 247 3.57 -15.74 -6.56
CA ILE A 247 2.35 -15.02 -6.23
C ILE A 247 1.93 -14.16 -7.41
N ILE A 248 0.66 -14.26 -7.77
CA ILE A 248 0.03 -13.44 -8.81
C ILE A 248 -1.19 -12.76 -8.20
N ALA A 249 -1.15 -11.44 -8.11
CA ALA A 249 -2.24 -10.61 -7.63
C ALA A 249 -2.85 -9.86 -8.82
N THR A 250 -4.14 -10.08 -9.09
CA THR A 250 -4.85 -9.40 -10.19
C THR A 250 -6.10 -8.72 -9.67
N TYR A 251 -6.36 -7.49 -10.10
CA TYR A 251 -7.61 -6.82 -9.79
C TYR A 251 -8.64 -7.14 -10.87
N LYS A 252 -9.76 -7.75 -10.48
CA LYS A 252 -10.87 -8.02 -11.40
C LYS A 252 -12.09 -7.16 -11.02
N PRO A 253 -12.44 -6.13 -11.80
CA PRO A 253 -13.64 -5.35 -11.57
C PRO A 253 -14.89 -6.24 -11.46
N SER A 254 -15.91 -5.79 -10.73
CA SER A 254 -17.17 -6.53 -10.66
C SER A 254 -17.83 -6.59 -12.04
N THR A 255 -18.53 -7.70 -12.31
CA THR A 255 -19.29 -7.90 -13.55
C THR A 255 -20.34 -6.81 -13.78
N PHE A 256 -20.84 -6.19 -12.70
CA PHE A 256 -21.78 -5.07 -12.76
C PHE A 256 -21.21 -3.85 -13.52
N LYS A 257 -19.91 -3.55 -13.38
CA LYS A 257 -19.30 -2.45 -14.15
C LYS A 257 -19.34 -2.71 -15.64
N THR A 258 -19.17 -3.98 -16.05
CA THR A 258 -19.28 -4.38 -17.46
C THR A 258 -20.70 -4.20 -17.97
N ILE A 259 -21.70 -4.58 -17.17
CA ILE A 259 -23.12 -4.38 -17.51
C ILE A 259 -23.43 -2.89 -17.69
N LEU A 260 -22.94 -2.05 -16.77
CA LEU A 260 -23.16 -0.60 -16.81
C LEU A 260 -22.51 0.06 -18.05
N LEU A 261 -21.33 -0.41 -18.43
CA LEU A 261 -20.63 0.09 -19.62
C LEU A 261 -21.40 -0.29 -20.89
N VAL A 262 -21.86 -1.54 -21.00
CA VAL A 262 -22.65 -2.01 -22.14
C VAL A 262 -23.97 -1.25 -22.23
N SER A 263 -24.69 -1.08 -21.11
CA SER A 263 -25.94 -0.32 -21.11
C SER A 263 -25.73 1.14 -21.46
N GLY A 264 -24.66 1.76 -20.96
CA GLY A 264 -24.28 3.14 -21.30
C GLY A 264 -24.00 3.32 -22.79
N VAL A 265 -23.26 2.40 -23.42
CA VAL A 265 -22.99 2.43 -24.86
C VAL A 265 -24.28 2.26 -25.67
N LEU A 266 -25.17 1.35 -25.26
CA LEU A 266 -26.46 1.16 -25.93
C LEU A 266 -27.36 2.40 -25.84
N ILE A 267 -27.44 3.03 -24.68
CA ILE A 267 -28.18 4.29 -24.48
C ILE A 267 -27.56 5.40 -25.36
N PHE A 268 -26.23 5.51 -25.39
CA PHE A 268 -25.54 6.50 -26.21
C PHE A 268 -25.84 6.31 -27.70
N ILE A 269 -25.75 5.09 -28.22
CA ILE A 269 -26.09 4.77 -29.61
C ILE A 269 -27.54 5.10 -29.92
N PHE A 270 -28.46 4.78 -29.00
CA PHE A 270 -29.89 5.06 -29.16
C PHE A 270 -30.16 6.58 -29.21
N ALA A 271 -29.59 7.34 -28.27
CA ALA A 271 -29.71 8.79 -28.23
C ALA A 271 -29.09 9.45 -29.47
N PHE A 272 -27.91 8.99 -29.89
CA PHE A 272 -27.22 9.50 -31.07
C PHE A 272 -28.03 9.27 -32.35
N LYS A 273 -28.60 8.07 -32.53
CA LYS A 273 -29.50 7.77 -33.66
C LYS A 273 -30.75 8.65 -33.67
N LYS A 274 -31.30 8.98 -32.49
CA LYS A 274 -32.49 9.83 -32.37
C LYS A 274 -32.18 11.29 -32.73
N ILE A 275 -31.01 11.80 -32.34
CA ILE A 275 -30.54 13.15 -32.66
C ILE A 275 -30.21 13.28 -34.14
N SER A 276 -29.57 12.27 -34.76
CA SER A 276 -29.23 12.29 -36.20
C SER A 276 -30.44 12.23 -37.14
N LYS A 277 -31.65 12.00 -36.61
CA LYS A 277 -32.91 11.96 -37.37
C LYS A 277 -33.74 13.25 -37.25
N LEU A 278 -33.29 14.21 -36.44
CA LEU A 278 -33.81 15.58 -36.36
C LEU A 278 -32.98 16.48 -37.28
#